data_AF-A0A9E0QFC9-F1
#
_entry.id   AF-A0A9E0QFC9-F1
#
_cell.length_a   1.000
_cell.length_b   1.000
_cell.length_c   1.000
_cell.angle_alpha   90.00
_cell.angle_beta   90.00
_cell.angle_gamma   90.00
#
_symmetry.space_group_name_H-M   'P 1'
#
loop_
_entity.id
_entity.type
_entity.pdbx_description
1 polymer ?
#
loop_
_entity_poly.entity_id
_entity_poly.type
_entity_poly.pdbx_seq_one_letter_code
_entity_poly.pdbx_strand_id
1 'polypeptide(L)'
;MTQGTVNLIMGISYIIVIGSFIVFASWMTIQRRKNAEAMKRNIESKLGSEINLCSRDIVNIGKSFDLTPFQSRKIVYKIFSGANNPEAFSKLKQLVNEIETEEPFDDLPDEVKPSLVRITKISEETKEESDKYILSPIIQTLNKFVELKSEQEKLKKQTTRAYFISVISVVIGAVSFYFTLTSPSAEEIVSEINSTNPAQKYKVNQRTNK
;
A
#
# COMPACT_ATOMS: atom_id res chain seq x y z
N MET A 1 25.80 -9.74 -28.88
CA MET A 1 26.00 -9.76 -27.41
C MET A 1 26.26 -11.22 -27.03
N THR A 2 27.36 -11.55 -26.34
CA THR A 2 27.65 -12.95 -26.00
C THR A 2 26.84 -13.38 -24.78
N GLN A 3 26.52 -14.68 -24.69
CA GLN A 3 25.70 -15.25 -23.60
C GLN A 3 26.29 -14.95 -22.20
N GLY A 4 27.62 -14.82 -22.11
CA GLY A 4 28.31 -14.38 -20.89
C GLY A 4 28.02 -12.94 -20.49
N THR A 5 27.89 -12.01 -21.44
CA THR A 5 27.55 -10.60 -21.15
C THR A 5 26.13 -10.47 -20.61
N VAL A 6 25.18 -11.26 -21.13
CA VAL A 6 23.79 -11.26 -20.69
C VAL A 6 23.64 -11.83 -19.27
N ASN A 7 24.33 -12.93 -18.96
CA ASN A 7 24.32 -13.52 -17.61
C ASN A 7 24.94 -12.59 -16.56
N LEU A 8 26.00 -11.86 -16.92
CA LEU A 8 26.65 -10.90 -16.03
C LEU A 8 25.76 -9.69 -15.74
N ILE A 9 25.07 -9.15 -16.75
CA ILE A 9 24.11 -8.06 -16.58
C ILE A 9 22.93 -8.51 -15.71
N MET A 10 22.41 -9.72 -15.94
CA MET A 10 21.36 -10.32 -15.11
C MET A 10 21.81 -10.46 -13.65
N GLY A 11 23.01 -10.99 -13.40
CA GLY A 11 23.57 -11.12 -12.05
C GLY A 11 23.72 -9.78 -11.33
N ILE A 12 24.23 -8.75 -12.00
CA ILE A 12 24.37 -7.40 -11.44
C ILE A 12 23.00 -6.79 -11.15
N SER A 13 22.03 -6.92 -12.06
CA SER A 13 20.68 -6.40 -11.84
C SER A 13 20.00 -7.03 -10.63
N TYR A 14 20.21 -8.33 -10.41
CA TYR A 14 19.66 -9.04 -9.26
C TYR A 14 20.23 -8.52 -7.93
N ILE A 15 21.55 -8.30 -7.88
CA ILE A 15 22.21 -7.72 -6.70
C ILE A 15 21.71 -6.29 -6.43
N ILE A 16 21.51 -5.47 -7.46
CA ILE A 16 20.99 -4.10 -7.32
C ILE A 16 19.56 -4.11 -6.80
N VAL A 17 18.69 -4.98 -7.34
CA VAL A 17 17.30 -5.12 -6.89
C VAL A 17 17.22 -5.59 -5.44
N ILE A 18 18.03 -6.58 -5.05
CA ILE A 18 18.07 -7.05 -3.65
C ILE A 18 18.65 -5.98 -2.73
N GLY A 19 19.77 -5.37 -3.12
CA GLY A 19 20.43 -4.33 -2.32
C GLY A 19 19.52 -3.13 -2.08
N SER A 20 18.82 -2.67 -3.11
CA SER A 20 17.83 -1.58 -2.98
C SER A 20 16.65 -1.97 -2.09
N PHE A 21 16.17 -3.22 -2.16
CA PHE A 21 15.10 -3.70 -1.29
C PHE A 21 15.52 -3.71 0.20
N ILE A 22 16.73 -4.17 0.52
CA ILE A 22 17.25 -4.20 1.88
C ILE A 22 17.43 -2.78 2.45
N VAL A 23 17.99 -1.87 1.66
CA VAL A 23 18.17 -0.47 2.06
C VAL A 23 16.81 0.20 2.28
N PHE A 24 15.86 -0.02 1.37
CA PHE A 24 14.50 0.50 1.49
C PHE A 24 13.77 -0.02 2.73
N ALA A 25 13.82 -1.34 2.99
CA ALA A 25 13.21 -1.94 4.16
C ALA A 25 13.82 -1.43 5.48
N SER A 26 15.14 -1.27 5.50
CA SER A 26 15.87 -0.73 6.66
C SER A 26 15.50 0.74 6.90
N TRP A 27 15.49 1.56 5.85
CA TRP A 27 15.09 2.96 5.94
C TRP A 27 13.64 3.12 6.42
N MET A 28 12.72 2.35 5.86
CA MET A 28 11.30 2.34 6.25
C MET A 28 11.13 2.00 7.74
N THR A 29 11.90 1.04 8.25
CA THR A 29 11.85 0.64 9.66
C THR A 29 12.39 1.73 10.58
N ILE A 30 13.50 2.37 10.19
CA ILE A 30 14.11 3.47 10.94
C ILE A 30 13.17 4.68 10.98
N GLN A 31 12.60 5.04 9.83
CA GLN A 31 11.68 6.17 9.72
C GLN A 31 10.43 5.96 10.57
N ARG A 32 9.86 4.76 10.56
CA ARG A 32 8.75 4.39 11.46
C ARG A 32 9.09 4.55 12.94
N ARG A 33 10.30 4.15 13.36
CA ARG A 33 10.74 4.33 14.75
C ARG A 33 10.87 5.81 15.11
N LYS A 34 11.49 6.61 14.24
CA LYS A 34 11.61 8.07 14.41
C LYS A 34 10.25 8.75 14.53
N ASN A 35 9.30 8.37 13.67
CA ASN A 35 7.94 8.90 13.70
C ASN A 35 7.21 8.55 15.00
N ALA A 36 7.36 7.31 15.49
CA ALA A 36 6.79 6.90 16.77
C ALA A 36 7.37 7.65 17.97
N GLU A 37 8.69 7.91 17.98
CA GLU A 37 9.33 8.73 19.00
C GLU A 37 8.92 10.20 18.93
N ALA A 38 8.80 10.75 17.72
CA ALA A 38 8.33 12.12 17.51
C ALA A 38 6.90 12.30 18.00
N MET A 39 6.00 11.36 17.69
CA MET A 39 4.64 11.33 18.21
C MET A 39 4.61 11.24 19.74
N LYS A 40 5.43 10.35 20.32
CA LYS A 40 5.55 10.22 21.78
C LYS A 40 5.87 11.57 22.44
N ARG A 41 6.92 12.25 21.97
CA ARG A 41 7.33 13.56 22.48
C ARG A 41 6.24 14.62 22.29
N ASN A 42 5.52 14.57 21.18
CA ASN A 42 4.41 15.49 20.91
C ASN A 42 3.26 15.32 21.93
N ILE A 43 2.88 14.07 22.22
CA ILE A 43 1.86 13.76 23.22
C ILE A 43 2.31 14.20 24.62
N GLU A 44 3.53 13.87 25.02
CA GLU A 44 4.09 14.26 26.32
C GLU A 44 4.10 15.79 26.49
N SER A 45 4.50 16.53 25.44
CA SER A 45 4.46 17.99 25.43
C SER A 45 3.05 18.56 25.54
N LYS A 46 2.06 17.98 24.85
CA LYS A 46 0.66 18.42 24.90
C LYS A 46 0.03 18.14 26.26
N LEU A 47 0.32 16.99 26.87
CA LEU A 47 -0.12 16.64 28.22
C LEU A 47 0.49 17.57 29.29
N GLY A 48 1.75 17.95 29.12
CA GLY A 48 2.43 18.93 29.98
C GLY A 48 1.96 20.37 29.79
N SER A 49 1.25 20.67 28.70
CA SER A 49 0.67 21.99 28.41
C SER A 49 -0.83 22.08 28.76
N GLU A 50 -1.33 21.16 29.60
CA GLU A 50 -2.75 21.05 30.00
C GLU A 50 -3.76 20.86 28.85
N ILE A 51 -3.32 20.44 27.67
CA ILE A 51 -4.25 20.13 26.58
C ILE A 51 -4.93 18.79 26.89
N ASN A 52 -6.26 18.80 26.98
CA ASN A 52 -7.05 17.60 27.14
C ASN A 52 -7.17 16.88 25.79
N LEU A 53 -6.50 15.73 25.65
CA LEU A 53 -6.50 14.92 24.44
C LEU A 53 -7.59 13.85 24.52
N CYS A 54 -8.32 13.64 23.42
CA CYS A 54 -9.26 12.53 23.28
C CYS A 54 -8.69 11.42 22.38
N SER A 55 -9.34 10.25 22.33
CA SER A 55 -8.93 9.10 21.51
C SER A 55 -8.80 9.48 20.02
N ARG A 56 -9.74 10.29 19.51
CA ARG A 56 -9.71 10.80 18.13
C ARG A 56 -8.49 11.68 17.86
N ASP A 57 -8.08 12.53 18.82
CA ASP A 57 -6.90 13.38 18.65
C ASP A 57 -5.63 12.55 18.52
N ILE A 58 -5.52 11.46 19.29
CA ILE A 58 -4.39 10.54 19.20
C ILE A 58 -4.29 9.93 17.80
N VAL A 59 -5.42 9.48 17.24
CA VAL A 59 -5.45 8.94 15.87
C VAL A 59 -5.06 10.00 14.84
N ASN A 60 -5.54 11.24 14.99
CA ASN A 60 -5.23 12.33 14.06
C ASN A 60 -3.78 12.80 14.15
N ILE A 61 -3.22 12.90 15.36
CA ILE A 61 -1.81 13.16 15.59
C ILE A 61 -0.98 12.03 14.95
N GLY A 62 -1.35 10.78 15.16
CA GLY A 62 -0.69 9.63 14.54
C GLY A 62 -0.68 9.67 13.01
N LYS A 63 -1.80 10.02 12.39
CA LYS A 63 -1.90 10.22 10.93
C LYS A 63 -0.89 11.27 10.44
N SER A 64 -0.64 12.34 11.20
CA SER A 64 0.36 13.35 10.84
C SER A 64 1.81 12.85 10.87
N PHE A 65 2.07 11.69 11.51
CA PHE A 65 3.37 11.02 11.57
C PHE A 65 3.40 9.72 10.74
N ASP A 66 2.48 9.52 9.80
CA ASP A 66 2.34 8.30 8.99
C ASP A 66 2.16 7.01 9.82
N LEU A 67 1.51 7.12 10.98
CA LEU A 67 1.23 6.00 11.86
C LEU A 67 -0.21 5.52 11.70
N THR A 68 -0.42 4.21 11.82
CA THR A 68 -1.77 3.63 11.82
C THR A 68 -2.48 3.95 13.16
N PRO A 69 -3.82 3.90 13.21
CA PRO A 69 -4.56 4.06 14.47
C PRO A 69 -4.07 3.11 15.58
N PHE A 70 -3.85 1.84 15.23
CA PHE A 70 -3.26 0.85 16.13
C PHE A 70 -1.88 1.25 16.67
N GLN A 71 -0.98 1.72 15.81
CA GLN A 71 0.36 2.15 16.22
C GLN A 71 0.30 3.38 17.14
N SER A 72 -0.61 4.30 16.84
CA SER A 72 -0.86 5.52 17.59
C SER A 72 -1.32 5.22 19.02
N ARG A 73 -2.31 4.34 19.17
CA ARG A 73 -2.80 3.86 20.47
C ARG A 73 -1.72 3.11 21.26
N LYS A 74 -0.93 2.27 20.58
CA LYS A 74 0.20 1.56 21.20
C LYS A 74 1.25 2.51 21.79
N ILE A 75 1.44 3.69 21.20
CA ILE A 75 2.33 4.72 21.76
C ILE A 75 1.74 5.27 23.08
N VAL A 76 0.43 5.51 23.14
CA VAL A 76 -0.23 5.93 24.38
C VAL A 76 -0.09 4.89 25.49
N TYR A 77 -0.30 3.60 25.19
CA TYR A 77 -0.06 2.52 26.17
C TYR A 77 1.39 2.51 26.69
N LYS A 78 2.38 2.77 25.82
CA LYS A 78 3.77 2.90 26.24
C LYS A 78 4.02 4.10 27.14
N ILE A 79 3.42 5.26 26.82
CA ILE A 79 3.53 6.47 27.66
C ILE A 79 2.89 6.20 29.02
N PHE A 80 1.71 5.60 29.04
CA PHE A 80 1.00 5.22 30.26
C PHE A 80 1.84 4.28 31.13
N SER A 81 2.47 3.25 30.53
CA SER A 81 3.32 2.31 31.27
C SER A 81 4.56 2.95 31.93
N GLY A 82 5.01 4.10 31.43
CA GLY A 82 6.17 4.84 31.95
C GLY A 82 5.81 6.08 32.77
N ALA A 83 4.52 6.32 33.06
CA ALA A 83 4.07 7.53 33.74
C ALA A 83 4.34 7.46 35.25
N ASN A 84 5.26 8.29 35.74
CA ASN A 84 5.63 8.37 37.16
C ASN A 84 4.97 9.55 37.91
N ASN A 85 4.32 10.46 37.20
CA ASN A 85 3.62 11.61 37.78
C ASN A 85 2.13 11.27 37.99
N PRO A 86 1.57 11.39 39.20
CA PRO A 86 0.16 11.12 39.50
C PRO A 86 -0.84 11.88 38.62
N GLU A 87 -0.55 13.14 38.28
CA GLU A 87 -1.45 13.96 37.47
C GLU A 87 -1.46 13.51 36.00
N ALA A 88 -0.27 13.28 35.44
CA ALA A 88 -0.12 12.74 34.10
C ALA A 88 -0.71 11.32 34.00
N PHE A 89 -0.55 10.51 35.04
CA PHE A 89 -1.13 9.17 35.14
C PHE A 89 -2.65 9.22 35.08
N SER A 90 -3.30 10.13 35.81
CA SER A 90 -4.76 10.29 35.78
C SER A 90 -5.28 10.66 34.39
N LYS A 91 -4.65 11.66 33.74
CA LYS A 91 -4.99 12.08 32.38
C LYS A 91 -4.79 10.95 31.36
N LEU A 92 -3.67 10.24 31.44
CA LEU A 92 -3.38 9.10 30.57
C LEU A 92 -4.32 7.92 30.83
N LYS A 93 -4.71 7.67 32.08
CA LYS A 93 -5.69 6.62 32.44
C LYS A 93 -7.05 6.89 31.81
N GLN A 94 -7.50 8.14 31.84
CA GLN A 94 -8.75 8.54 31.18
C GLN A 94 -8.67 8.32 29.66
N LEU A 95 -7.56 8.72 29.05
CA LEU A 95 -7.34 8.53 27.61
C LEU A 95 -7.23 7.05 27.22
N VAL A 96 -6.58 6.22 28.04
CA VAL A 96 -6.52 4.77 27.86
C VAL A 96 -7.91 4.15 27.91
N ASN A 97 -8.72 4.50 28.91
CA ASN A 97 -10.09 4.01 29.01
C ASN A 97 -10.93 4.42 27.79
N GLU A 98 -10.76 5.64 27.28
CA GLU A 98 -11.44 6.09 26.08
C GLU A 98 -11.05 5.25 24.86
N ILE A 99 -9.74 5.01 24.67
CA ILE A 99 -9.22 4.16 23.60
C ILE A 99 -9.78 2.72 23.70
N GLU A 100 -9.79 2.13 24.88
CA GLU A 100 -10.29 0.77 25.11
C GLU A 100 -11.80 0.67 24.82
N THR A 101 -12.58 1.71 25.12
CA THR A 101 -14.01 1.72 24.78
C THR A 101 -14.28 1.84 23.28
N GLU A 102 -13.36 2.44 22.51
CA GLU A 102 -13.49 2.58 21.07
C GLU A 102 -12.88 1.41 20.28
N GLU A 103 -11.96 0.63 20.87
CA GLU A 103 -11.29 -0.52 20.25
C GLU A 103 -12.22 -1.56 19.61
N PRO A 104 -13.39 -1.92 20.20
CA PRO A 104 -14.35 -2.83 19.56
C PRO A 104 -14.90 -2.35 18.22
N PHE A 105 -14.74 -1.06 17.92
CA PHE A 105 -15.27 -0.40 16.73
C PHE A 105 -14.17 0.08 15.79
N ASP A 106 -12.94 -0.43 15.90
CA ASP A 106 -11.79 0.12 15.18
C ASP A 106 -11.89 0.07 13.66
N ASP A 107 -12.57 -0.94 13.13
CA ASP A 107 -12.82 -1.11 11.70
C ASP A 107 -13.91 -0.15 11.17
N LEU A 108 -14.58 0.59 12.04
CA LEU A 108 -15.65 1.50 11.67
C LEU A 108 -15.16 2.95 11.45
N PRO A 109 -15.92 3.79 10.72
CA PRO A 109 -15.57 5.20 10.53
C PRO A 109 -15.49 6.01 11.85
N ASP A 110 -14.52 6.92 11.94
CA ASP A 110 -14.27 7.73 13.16
C ASP A 110 -15.47 8.65 13.54
N GLU A 111 -16.36 8.90 12.58
CA GLU A 111 -17.58 9.68 12.77
C GLU A 111 -18.65 8.92 13.55
N VAL A 112 -18.71 7.59 13.41
CA VAL A 112 -19.78 6.76 14.01
C VAL A 112 -19.38 6.15 15.36
N LYS A 113 -18.08 6.00 15.63
CA LYS A 113 -17.58 5.39 16.88
C LYS A 113 -18.16 6.01 18.16
N PRO A 114 -18.22 7.35 18.33
CA PRO A 114 -18.76 7.94 19.56
C PRO A 114 -20.25 7.62 19.75
N SER A 115 -21.00 7.55 18.65
CA SER A 115 -22.42 7.18 18.68
C SER A 115 -22.59 5.72 19.11
N LEU A 116 -21.77 4.81 18.57
CA LEU A 116 -21.83 3.39 18.94
C LEU A 116 -21.46 3.16 20.39
N VAL A 117 -20.39 3.79 20.89
CA VAL A 117 -20.01 3.73 22.30
C VAL A 117 -21.16 4.21 23.21
N ARG A 118 -21.85 5.30 22.82
CA ARG A 118 -22.99 5.80 23.57
C ARG A 118 -24.17 4.84 23.55
N ILE A 119 -24.47 4.23 22.40
CA ILE A 119 -25.56 3.25 22.29
C ILE A 119 -25.23 2.00 23.12
N THR A 120 -23.96 1.55 23.15
CA THR A 120 -23.54 0.43 23.99
C THR A 120 -23.81 0.71 25.46
N LYS A 121 -23.43 1.90 25.96
CA LYS A 121 -23.73 2.28 27.35
C LYS A 121 -25.22 2.28 27.66
N ILE A 122 -26.04 2.88 26.79
CA ILE A 122 -27.51 2.90 26.95
C ILE A 122 -28.07 1.46 26.94
N SER A 123 -27.52 0.62 26.07
CA SER A 123 -27.91 -0.77 25.91
C SER A 123 -27.49 -1.66 27.08
N GLU A 124 -26.46 -1.28 27.84
CA GLU A 124 -26.01 -1.97 29.05
C GLU A 124 -26.80 -1.53 30.30
N GLU A 125 -27.29 -0.29 30.32
CA GLU A 125 -28.05 0.31 31.43
C GLU A 125 -29.55 0.01 31.39
N THR A 126 -30.07 -0.48 30.25
CA THR A 126 -31.47 -0.86 30.07
C THR A 126 -31.83 -2.16 30.83
N LYS A 127 -33.11 -2.29 31.20
CA LYS A 127 -33.65 -3.48 31.87
C LYS A 127 -34.11 -4.57 30.90
N GLU A 128 -34.31 -4.21 29.63
CA GLU A 128 -34.83 -5.13 28.61
C GLU A 128 -33.70 -5.88 27.93
N GLU A 129 -33.75 -7.21 27.96
CA GLU A 129 -32.68 -8.06 27.40
C GLU A 129 -32.58 -7.95 25.87
N SER A 130 -33.67 -7.59 25.19
CA SER A 130 -33.70 -7.37 23.74
C SER A 130 -32.81 -6.20 23.31
N ASP A 131 -32.66 -5.19 24.16
CA ASP A 131 -31.91 -3.97 23.81
C ASP A 131 -30.41 -4.26 23.70
N LYS A 132 -29.91 -5.22 24.49
CA LYS A 132 -28.51 -5.73 24.45
C LYS A 132 -28.09 -6.19 23.06
N TYR A 133 -29.04 -6.57 22.21
CA TYR A 133 -28.79 -7.09 20.86
C TYR A 133 -28.96 -6.05 19.75
N ILE A 134 -29.43 -4.83 20.05
CA ILE A 134 -29.70 -3.78 19.04
C ILE A 134 -28.43 -3.37 18.30
N LEU A 135 -27.27 -3.38 18.96
CA LEU A 135 -26.00 -3.01 18.32
C LEU A 135 -25.54 -4.03 17.27
N SER A 136 -25.80 -5.31 17.48
CA SER A 136 -25.28 -6.38 16.61
C SER A 136 -25.63 -6.17 15.12
N PRO A 137 -26.91 -5.97 14.72
CA PRO A 137 -27.25 -5.73 13.32
C PRO A 137 -26.72 -4.38 12.79
N ILE A 138 -26.57 -3.35 13.64
CA ILE A 138 -26.01 -2.06 13.25
C ILE A 138 -24.52 -2.22 12.91
N ILE A 139 -23.75 -2.86 13.79
CA ILE A 139 -22.32 -3.15 13.58
C ILE A 139 -22.13 -3.99 12.33
N GLN A 140 -22.92 -5.05 12.14
CA GLN A 140 -22.84 -5.90 10.95
C GLN A 140 -23.06 -5.10 9.65
N THR A 141 -24.05 -4.23 9.63
CA THR A 141 -24.35 -3.38 8.46
C THR A 141 -23.21 -2.41 8.18
N LEU A 142 -22.66 -1.78 9.21
CA LEU A 142 -21.55 -0.85 9.07
C LEU A 142 -20.26 -1.54 8.62
N ASN A 143 -19.95 -2.72 9.17
CA ASN A 143 -18.82 -3.53 8.73
C ASN A 143 -18.94 -3.91 7.26
N LYS A 144 -20.14 -4.35 6.83
CA LYS A 144 -20.40 -4.66 5.43
C LYS A 144 -20.23 -3.44 4.53
N PHE A 145 -20.65 -2.27 4.97
CA PHE A 145 -20.44 -1.02 4.23
C PHE A 145 -18.95 -0.69 4.08
N VAL A 146 -18.17 -0.81 5.16
CA VAL A 146 -16.72 -0.60 5.13
C VAL A 146 -16.03 -1.59 4.19
N GLU A 147 -16.42 -2.87 4.26
CA GLU A 147 -15.90 -3.92 3.39
C GLU A 147 -16.13 -3.57 1.91
N LEU A 148 -17.38 -3.30 1.52
CA LEU A 148 -17.75 -2.92 0.15
C LEU A 148 -16.99 -1.69 -0.35
N LYS A 149 -16.81 -0.68 0.50
CA LYS A 149 -16.04 0.52 0.16
C LYS A 149 -14.57 0.17 -0.07
N SER A 150 -13.99 -0.68 0.78
CA SER A 150 -12.59 -1.12 0.64
C SER A 150 -12.37 -1.94 -0.63
N GLU A 151 -13.33 -2.80 -1.01
CA GLU A 151 -13.30 -3.58 -2.24
C GLU A 151 -13.38 -2.66 -3.47
N GLN A 152 -14.28 -1.68 -3.44
CA GLN A 152 -14.40 -0.68 -4.50
C GLN A 152 -13.10 0.09 -4.71
N GLU A 153 -12.41 0.51 -3.64
CA GLU A 153 -11.12 1.19 -3.75
C GLU A 153 -10.02 0.28 -4.30
N LYS A 154 -9.98 -0.99 -3.89
CA LYS A 154 -9.04 -1.99 -4.43
C LYS A 154 -9.28 -2.19 -5.93
N LEU A 155 -10.53 -2.40 -6.32
CA LEU A 155 -10.92 -2.56 -7.73
C LEU A 155 -10.52 -1.33 -8.55
N LYS A 156 -10.81 -0.12 -8.06
CA LYS A 156 -10.39 1.12 -8.74
C LYS A 156 -8.88 1.17 -8.97
N LYS A 157 -8.07 0.85 -7.96
CA LYS A 157 -6.60 0.82 -8.09
C LYS A 157 -6.15 -0.25 -9.09
N GLN A 158 -6.76 -1.43 -9.07
CA GLN A 158 -6.45 -2.51 -10.02
C GLN A 158 -6.83 -2.12 -11.45
N THR A 159 -8.01 -1.56 -11.67
CA THR A 159 -8.47 -1.09 -12.98
C THR A 159 -7.57 0.01 -13.52
N THR A 160 -7.15 0.98 -12.69
CA THR A 160 -6.19 2.01 -13.10
C THR A 160 -4.87 1.40 -13.56
N ARG A 161 -4.32 0.43 -12.82
CA ARG A 161 -3.08 -0.28 -13.22
C ARG A 161 -3.26 -1.06 -14.51
N ALA A 162 -4.37 -1.79 -14.65
CA ALA A 162 -4.70 -2.55 -15.85
C ALA A 162 -4.81 -1.62 -17.07
N TYR A 163 -5.45 -0.46 -16.91
CA TYR A 163 -5.54 0.56 -17.96
C TYR A 163 -4.16 1.03 -18.43
N PHE A 164 -3.24 1.35 -17.51
CA PHE A 164 -1.86 1.72 -17.88
C PHE A 164 -1.15 0.61 -18.66
N ILE A 165 -1.30 -0.65 -18.23
CA ILE A 165 -0.73 -1.80 -18.93
C ILE A 165 -1.33 -1.92 -20.33
N SER A 166 -2.65 -1.80 -20.47
CA SER A 166 -3.33 -1.86 -21.77
C SER A 166 -2.83 -0.80 -22.74
N VAL A 167 -2.65 0.45 -22.28
CA VAL A 167 -2.12 1.54 -23.12
C VAL A 167 -0.71 1.21 -23.61
N ILE A 168 0.18 0.76 -22.72
CA ILE A 168 1.56 0.38 -23.09
C ILE A 168 1.56 -0.77 -24.09
N SER A 169 0.72 -1.80 -23.88
CA SER A 169 0.60 -2.94 -24.79
C SER A 169 0.14 -2.54 -26.19
N VAL A 170 -0.77 -1.56 -26.31
CA VAL A 170 -1.21 -1.03 -27.61
C VAL A 170 -0.05 -0.34 -28.34
N VAL A 171 0.75 0.47 -27.63
CA VAL A 171 1.92 1.15 -28.23
C VAL A 171 2.96 0.14 -28.70
N ILE A 172 3.29 -0.85 -27.87
CA ILE A 172 4.23 -1.92 -28.25
C ILE A 172 3.70 -2.68 -29.46
N GLY A 173 2.41 -3.04 -29.46
CA GLY A 173 1.78 -3.72 -30.58
C GLY A 173 1.86 -2.92 -31.89
N ALA A 174 1.63 -1.61 -31.83
CA ALA A 174 1.74 -0.73 -33.00
C ALA A 174 3.18 -0.64 -33.52
N VAL A 175 4.18 -0.55 -32.63
CA VAL A 175 5.60 -0.54 -33.01
C VAL A 175 6.02 -1.89 -33.62
N SER A 176 5.62 -3.01 -33.02
CA SER A 176 5.87 -4.33 -33.58
C SER A 176 5.22 -4.51 -34.94
N PHE A 177 4.00 -4.00 -35.13
CA PHE A 177 3.31 -4.03 -36.41
C PHE A 177 4.01 -3.19 -37.47
N TYR A 178 4.51 -2.00 -37.10
CA TYR A 178 5.33 -1.17 -37.99
C TYR A 178 6.57 -1.92 -38.47
N PHE A 179 7.32 -2.55 -37.56
CA PHE A 179 8.50 -3.34 -37.92
C PHE A 179 8.17 -4.53 -38.82
N THR A 180 7.00 -5.16 -38.66
CA THR A 180 6.53 -6.20 -39.56
C THR A 180 6.29 -5.65 -40.97
N LEU A 181 5.64 -4.49 -41.10
CA LEU A 181 5.38 -3.87 -42.41
C LEU A 181 6.65 -3.38 -43.10
N THR A 182 7.63 -2.90 -42.34
CA THR A 182 8.92 -2.45 -42.88
C THR A 182 9.98 -3.54 -42.92
N SER A 183 9.62 -4.79 -42.58
CA SER A 183 10.57 -5.90 -42.65
C SER A 183 10.87 -6.21 -44.13
N PRO A 184 12.15 -6.40 -44.49
CA PRO A 184 12.53 -6.62 -45.87
C PRO A 184 11.88 -7.90 -46.40
N SER A 185 11.37 -7.83 -47.63
CA SER A 185 10.74 -8.99 -48.27
C SER A 185 11.77 -10.06 -48.60
N ALA A 186 11.33 -11.31 -48.78
CA ALA A 186 12.23 -12.41 -49.16
C ALA A 186 13.03 -12.11 -50.45
N GLU A 187 12.43 -11.37 -51.38
CA GLU A 187 13.05 -10.97 -52.64
C GLU A 187 14.15 -9.90 -52.43
N GLU A 188 13.91 -8.93 -51.55
CA GLU A 188 14.89 -7.92 -51.17
C GLU A 188 16.09 -8.56 -50.46
N ILE A 189 15.85 -9.53 -49.56
CA ILE A 189 16.90 -10.29 -48.89
C ILE A 189 17.76 -11.06 -49.90
N VAL A 190 17.15 -11.72 -50.88
CA VAL A 190 17.88 -12.44 -51.93
C VAL A 190 18.67 -11.48 -52.82
N SER A 191 18.11 -10.32 -53.14
CA SER A 191 18.80 -9.30 -53.94
C SER A 191 20.03 -8.75 -53.22
N GLU A 192 19.93 -8.52 -51.91
CA GLU A 192 21.02 -8.00 -51.08
C GLU A 192 22.11 -9.07 -50.84
N ILE A 193 21.73 -10.34 -50.68
CA ILE A 193 22.70 -11.45 -50.60
C ILE A 193 23.47 -11.59 -51.92
N ASN A 194 22.80 -11.42 -53.06
CA ASN A 194 23.42 -11.50 -54.38
C ASN A 194 24.31 -10.30 -54.71
N SER A 195 24.00 -9.10 -54.18
CA SER A 195 24.84 -7.90 -54.31
C SER A 195 26.08 -7.97 -53.41
N THR A 196 25.94 -8.55 -52.22
CA THR A 196 27.03 -8.65 -51.22
C THR A 196 27.95 -9.86 -51.45
N ASN A 197 27.48 -10.91 -52.13
CA ASN A 197 28.26 -12.13 -52.37
C ASN A 197 28.10 -12.66 -53.82
N PRO A 198 28.85 -12.12 -54.81
CA PRO A 198 28.68 -12.45 -56.23
C PRO A 198 28.98 -13.92 -56.59
N ALA A 199 29.57 -14.70 -55.67
CA ALA A 199 29.88 -16.11 -55.88
C ALA A 199 28.64 -17.03 -55.93
N GLN A 200 27.47 -16.61 -55.38
CA GLN A 200 26.24 -17.39 -55.46
C GLN A 200 25.43 -17.18 -56.75
N LYS A 201 25.67 -16.08 -57.47
CA LYS A 201 25.00 -15.75 -58.74
C LYS A 201 25.19 -16.85 -59.81
N TYR A 202 26.32 -17.55 -59.76
CA TYR A 202 26.66 -18.64 -60.68
C TYR A 202 25.97 -19.99 -60.37
N LYS A 203 25.52 -20.24 -59.13
CA LYS A 203 24.91 -21.52 -58.76
C LYS A 203 23.40 -21.57 -58.96
N VAL A 204 22.71 -20.44 -58.88
CA VAL A 204 21.24 -20.38 -59.06
C VAL A 204 20.87 -20.53 -60.54
N ASN A 205 21.58 -19.86 -61.45
CA ASN A 205 21.33 -19.94 -62.90
C ASN A 205 21.65 -21.31 -63.54
N GLN A 206 22.38 -22.19 -62.83
CA GLN A 206 22.66 -23.55 -63.30
C GLN A 206 21.58 -24.58 -62.90
N ARG A 207 20.66 -24.24 -61.99
CA ARG A 207 19.56 -25.13 -61.59
C ARG A 207 18.25 -24.89 -62.34
N THR A 208 18.08 -23.73 -62.95
CA THR A 208 16.88 -23.36 -63.72
C THR A 208 16.94 -23.69 -65.21
N ASN A 209 18.10 -24.12 -65.73
CA ASN A 209 18.26 -24.64 -67.09
C ASN A 209 18.41 -26.17 -67.09
N LYS A 210 17.40 -26.88 -66.59
CA LYS A 210 17.23 -28.32 -66.80
C LYS A 210 15.77 -28.67 -66.92
#